data_AF-I3E0G5-F1
#
_entry.id   AF-I3E0G5-F1
#
_cell.length_a   1.000
_cell.length_b   1.000
_cell.length_c   1.000
_cell.angle_alpha   90.00
_cell.angle_beta   90.00
_cell.angle_gamma   90.00
#
_symmetry.space_group_name_H-M   'P 1'
#
loop_
_entity.id
_entity.type
_entity.pdbx_description
1 polymer ?
#
loop_
_entity_poly.entity_id
_entity_poly.type
_entity_poly.pdbx_seq_one_letter_code
_entity_poly.pdbx_strand_id
1 'polypeptide(L)'
;MRTTFMANANTIERKWYVVDAAGQTLGRLASEVASILRGKHKPTYTPHVDTGDHVIIINASKIELTGNKLNDKIYYRHSQYPGGLKSRTALEMRTNYPEKMLELAIKGMLPKNSLGRQMFKKLHVYAGSEHPHQAQKPEVYELRG
;
A
#
# COMPACT_ATOMS: atom_id res chain seq x y z
N MET A 1 29.43 2.84 -23.92
CA MET A 1 28.47 2.66 -22.81
C MET A 1 29.13 1.73 -21.79
N ARG A 2 29.21 2.10 -20.50
CA ARG A 2 29.76 1.23 -19.43
C ARG A 2 28.70 0.19 -19.00
N THR A 3 29.12 -0.88 -18.34
CA THR A 3 28.20 -1.92 -17.84
C THR A 3 27.32 -1.38 -16.72
N THR A 4 26.00 -1.42 -16.93
CA THR A 4 24.98 -1.12 -15.90
C THR A 4 24.00 -2.28 -15.89
N PHE A 5 23.71 -2.82 -14.71
CA PHE A 5 22.76 -3.92 -14.59
C PHE A 5 21.34 -3.42 -14.85
N MET A 6 20.61 -4.11 -15.71
CA MET A 6 19.19 -3.90 -15.96
C MET A 6 18.47 -5.21 -15.68
N ALA A 7 17.50 -5.18 -14.77
CA ALA A 7 16.73 -6.37 -14.44
C ALA A 7 15.80 -6.73 -15.59
N ASN A 8 15.72 -8.02 -15.90
CA ASN A 8 14.79 -8.56 -16.89
C ASN A 8 13.66 -9.29 -16.17
N ALA A 9 12.52 -9.50 -16.84
CA ALA A 9 11.37 -10.19 -16.24
C ALA A 9 11.72 -11.57 -15.65
N ASN A 10 12.70 -12.27 -16.25
CA ASN A 10 13.13 -13.60 -15.83
C ASN A 10 14.10 -13.60 -14.64
N THR A 11 14.72 -12.46 -14.30
CA THR A 11 15.70 -12.39 -13.21
C THR A 11 15.11 -11.81 -11.92
N ILE A 12 13.81 -11.57 -11.88
CA ILE A 12 13.15 -10.90 -10.75
C ILE A 12 12.54 -11.96 -9.83
N GLU A 13 13.14 -12.10 -8.67
CA GLU A 13 12.55 -12.82 -7.54
C GLU A 13 11.67 -11.88 -6.72
N ARG A 14 10.42 -12.31 -6.49
CA ARG A 14 9.45 -11.58 -5.68
C ARG A 14 9.21 -12.32 -4.38
N LYS A 15 9.29 -11.58 -3.29
CA LYS A 15 8.96 -12.04 -1.94
C LYS A 15 7.55 -11.60 -1.56
N TRP A 16 7.04 -12.24 -0.52
CA TRP A 16 5.80 -11.85 0.15
C TRP A 16 6.13 -11.37 1.54
N TYR A 17 5.62 -10.19 1.91
CA TYR A 17 5.78 -9.63 3.24
C TYR A 17 4.44 -9.48 3.94
N VAL A 18 4.43 -9.66 5.25
CA VAL A 18 3.31 -9.35 6.14
C VAL A 18 3.69 -8.19 7.04
N VAL A 19 2.84 -7.17 7.08
CA VAL A 19 3.01 -5.95 7.89
C VAL A 19 1.79 -5.79 8.80
N ASP A 20 2.03 -5.63 10.10
CA ASP A 20 0.98 -5.30 11.06
C ASP A 20 0.72 -3.79 11.09
N ALA A 21 -0.53 -3.39 10.85
CA ALA A 21 -0.95 -1.99 10.92
C ALA A 21 -1.34 -1.53 12.34
N ALA A 22 -1.41 -2.43 13.31
CA ALA A 22 -1.81 -2.08 14.68
C ALA A 22 -0.85 -1.04 15.31
N GLY A 23 -1.41 0.08 15.79
CA GLY A 23 -0.64 1.14 16.44
C GLY A 23 0.24 1.98 15.49
N GLN A 24 0.20 1.71 14.20
CA GLN A 24 1.00 2.42 13.21
C GLN A 24 0.28 3.67 12.72
N THR A 25 1.05 4.70 12.37
CA THR A 25 0.50 5.91 11.75
C THR A 25 0.27 5.69 10.25
N LEU A 26 -0.95 5.94 9.76
CA LEU A 26 -1.34 5.69 8.36
C LEU A 26 -0.33 6.18 7.31
N GLY A 27 0.19 7.40 7.46
CA GLY A 27 1.11 7.99 6.49
C GLY A 27 2.49 7.33 6.46
N ARG A 28 3.02 6.94 7.63
CA ARG A 28 4.36 6.33 7.76
C ARG A 28 4.35 4.93 7.18
N LEU A 29 3.37 4.12 7.60
CA LEU A 29 3.17 2.78 7.07
C LEU A 29 2.97 2.80 5.55
N ALA A 30 2.12 3.70 5.04
CA ALA A 30 1.86 3.78 3.60
C ALA A 30 3.11 4.12 2.78
N SER A 31 4.01 4.97 3.30
CA SER A 31 5.23 5.38 2.60
C SER A 31 6.23 4.23 2.45
N GLU A 32 6.42 3.47 3.53
CA GLU A 32 7.29 2.30 3.51
C GLU A 32 6.74 1.21 2.60
N VAL A 33 5.45 0.87 2.74
CA VAL A 33 4.80 -0.13 1.91
C VAL A 33 4.87 0.26 0.42
N ALA A 34 4.63 1.53 0.08
CA ALA A 34 4.77 1.99 -1.31
C ALA A 34 6.20 1.85 -1.85
N SER A 35 7.22 1.97 -1.00
CA SER A 35 8.63 1.76 -1.37
C SER A 35 8.96 0.29 -1.61
N ILE A 36 8.36 -0.62 -0.82
CA ILE A 36 8.46 -2.07 -1.01
C ILE A 36 7.79 -2.51 -2.31
N LEU A 37 6.55 -2.07 -2.54
CA LEU A 37 5.79 -2.37 -3.77
C LEU A 37 6.50 -1.91 -5.05
N ARG A 38 7.27 -0.82 -4.96
CA ARG A 38 8.06 -0.28 -6.07
C ARG A 38 9.40 -0.99 -6.26
N GLY A 39 9.88 -1.74 -5.25
CA GLY A 39 11.18 -2.41 -5.29
C GLY A 39 12.38 -1.53 -4.95
N LYS A 40 12.15 -0.32 -4.40
CA LYS A 40 13.23 0.63 -4.05
C LYS A 40 14.19 0.12 -2.97
N HIS A 41 13.77 -0.89 -2.21
CA HIS A 41 14.60 -1.51 -1.18
C HIS A 41 15.61 -2.52 -1.76
N LYS A 42 15.49 -2.90 -3.05
CA LYS A 42 16.42 -3.81 -3.73
C LYS A 42 17.47 -3.02 -4.53
N PRO A 43 18.74 -3.44 -4.52
CA PRO A 43 19.79 -2.82 -5.34
C PRO A 43 19.59 -3.03 -6.85
N THR A 44 18.77 -4.02 -7.24
CA THR A 44 18.45 -4.35 -8.64
C THR A 44 17.31 -3.51 -9.22
N TYR A 45 16.92 -2.42 -8.54
CA TYR A 45 15.83 -1.54 -8.96
C TYR A 45 16.04 -1.04 -10.40
N THR A 46 15.06 -1.31 -11.25
CA THR A 46 15.05 -0.90 -12.66
C THR A 46 13.76 -0.11 -12.92
N PRO A 47 13.80 1.17 -13.32
CA PRO A 47 12.61 2.03 -13.34
C PRO A 47 11.47 1.58 -14.26
N HIS A 48 11.79 0.89 -15.35
CA HIS A 48 10.81 0.48 -16.36
C HIS A 48 10.26 -0.95 -16.12
N VAL A 49 10.75 -1.66 -15.10
CA VAL A 49 10.36 -3.05 -14.80
C VAL A 49 9.85 -3.14 -13.37
N ASP A 50 8.83 -3.97 -13.15
CA ASP A 50 8.29 -4.20 -11.81
C ASP A 50 9.16 -5.17 -11.00
N THR A 51 10.07 -4.60 -10.21
CA THR A 51 11.03 -5.29 -9.32
C THR A 51 10.56 -5.40 -7.86
N GLY A 52 9.39 -4.84 -7.53
CA GLY A 52 8.90 -4.82 -6.15
C GLY A 52 8.23 -6.12 -5.70
N ASP A 53 7.96 -6.19 -4.41
CA ASP A 53 7.43 -7.37 -3.74
C ASP A 53 5.94 -7.30 -3.45
N HIS A 54 5.37 -8.41 -3.01
CA HIS A 54 4.00 -8.49 -2.51
C HIS A 54 3.95 -8.07 -1.05
N VAL A 55 2.92 -7.31 -0.69
CA VAL A 55 2.74 -6.83 0.68
C VAL A 55 1.32 -7.16 1.13
N ILE A 56 1.23 -7.86 2.25
CA ILE A 56 0.00 -8.15 2.97
C ILE A 56 -0.01 -7.24 4.20
N ILE A 57 -1.05 -6.44 4.36
CA ILE A 57 -1.28 -5.65 5.56
C ILE A 57 -2.41 -6.29 6.36
N ILE A 58 -2.16 -6.54 7.64
CA ILE A 58 -3.16 -7.05 8.59
C ILE A 58 -3.52 -5.98 9.63
N ASN A 59 -4.62 -6.20 10.34
CA ASN A 59 -5.17 -5.30 11.35
C ASN A 59 -5.41 -3.87 10.85
N ALA A 60 -5.86 -3.69 9.60
CA ALA A 60 -6.12 -2.37 9.03
C ALA A 60 -7.11 -1.52 9.87
N SER A 61 -7.98 -2.17 10.64
CA SER A 61 -8.93 -1.52 11.57
C SER A 61 -8.25 -0.77 12.73
N LYS A 62 -7.03 -1.18 13.10
CA LYS A 62 -6.27 -0.65 14.25
C LYS A 62 -5.22 0.41 13.84
N ILE A 63 -5.35 0.96 12.64
CA ILE A 63 -4.46 2.02 12.17
C ILE A 63 -4.79 3.34 12.88
N GLU A 64 -3.74 4.09 13.22
CA GLU A 64 -3.85 5.35 13.96
C GLU A 64 -3.69 6.57 13.05
N LEU A 65 -4.39 7.63 13.45
CA LEU A 65 -4.35 8.97 12.86
C LEU A 65 -4.00 9.96 13.97
N THR A 66 -3.04 10.84 13.70
CA THR A 66 -2.59 11.82 14.69
C THR A 66 -3.51 13.04 14.78
N GLY A 67 -3.70 13.59 15.99
CA GLY A 67 -4.53 14.77 16.25
C GLY A 67 -6.01 14.53 15.96
N ASN A 68 -6.76 15.59 15.63
CA ASN A 68 -8.21 15.53 15.39
C ASN A 68 -8.60 15.00 13.99
N LYS A 69 -7.66 14.41 13.26
CA LYS A 69 -7.84 13.98 11.86
C LYS A 69 -8.95 12.95 11.68
N LEU A 70 -9.29 12.16 12.69
CA LEU A 70 -10.41 11.22 12.59
C LEU A 70 -11.72 11.92 12.21
N ASN A 71 -11.96 13.11 12.76
CA ASN A 71 -13.18 13.89 12.52
C ASN A 71 -12.97 14.90 11.40
N ASP A 72 -11.81 15.55 11.34
CA ASP A 72 -11.58 16.70 10.44
C ASP A 72 -11.19 16.27 9.02
N LYS A 73 -10.60 15.08 8.85
CA LYS A 73 -10.16 14.62 7.53
C LYS A 73 -11.32 14.03 6.77
N ILE A 74 -11.69 14.67 5.66
CA ILE A 74 -12.78 14.26 4.79
C ILE A 74 -12.24 13.69 3.48
N TYR A 75 -12.71 12.50 3.11
CA TYR A 75 -12.50 11.86 1.83
C TYR A 75 -13.63 12.24 0.88
N TYR A 76 -13.29 12.91 -0.21
CA TYR A 76 -14.24 13.31 -1.24
C TYR A 76 -14.16 12.39 -2.46
N ARG A 77 -15.31 12.12 -3.08
CA ARG A 77 -15.40 11.51 -4.42
C ARG A 77 -16.58 12.11 -5.19
N HIS A 78 -16.50 12.10 -6.51
CA HIS A 78 -17.55 12.60 -7.38
C HIS A 78 -18.02 11.49 -8.33
N SER A 79 -19.33 11.46 -8.64
CA SER A 79 -19.91 10.49 -9.58
C SER A 79 -19.88 10.91 -11.05
N GLN A 80 -19.43 12.14 -11.34
CA GLN A 80 -19.51 12.83 -12.65
C GLN A 80 -20.91 13.28 -13.08
N TYR A 81 -21.88 13.27 -12.16
CA TYR A 81 -23.20 13.89 -12.35
C TYR A 81 -23.28 15.22 -11.58
N PRO A 82 -24.08 16.21 -12.03
CA PRO A 82 -24.32 17.43 -11.27
C PRO A 82 -24.81 17.12 -9.85
N GLY A 83 -24.21 17.75 -8.83
CA GLY A 83 -24.51 17.47 -7.42
C GLY A 83 -24.00 16.13 -6.90
N GLY A 84 -23.19 15.40 -7.66
CA GLY A 84 -22.72 14.04 -7.36
C GLY A 84 -21.57 13.93 -6.34
N LEU A 85 -21.32 14.97 -5.54
CA LEU A 85 -20.26 14.98 -4.54
C LEU A 85 -20.65 14.12 -3.34
N LYS A 86 -19.76 13.21 -2.94
CA LYS A 86 -19.90 12.39 -1.74
C LYS A 86 -18.69 12.59 -0.85
N SER A 87 -18.94 12.83 0.43
CA SER A 87 -17.93 12.97 1.48
C SER A 87 -18.05 11.81 2.47
N ARG A 88 -16.92 11.45 3.09
CA ARG A 88 -16.84 10.53 4.23
C ARG A 88 -15.75 11.00 5.18
N THR A 89 -15.97 10.92 6.48
CA THR A 89 -14.91 11.24 7.45
C THR A 89 -13.88 10.11 7.52
N ALA A 90 -12.69 10.41 8.03
CA ALA A 90 -11.67 9.38 8.27
C ALA A 90 -12.13 8.36 9.33
N LEU A 91 -12.94 8.78 10.30
CA LEU A 91 -13.58 7.89 11.26
C LEU A 91 -14.48 6.86 10.57
N GLU A 92 -15.39 7.29 9.70
CA GLU A 92 -16.25 6.39 8.92
C GLU A 92 -15.46 5.45 8.00
N MET A 93 -14.36 5.95 7.43
CA MET A 93 -13.47 5.14 6.62
C MET A 93 -12.77 4.08 7.46
N ARG A 94 -12.30 4.41 8.66
CA ARG A 94 -11.64 3.44 9.56
C ARG A 94 -12.61 2.38 10.07
N THR A 95 -13.85 2.74 10.39
CA THR A 95 -14.84 1.80 10.95
C THR A 95 -15.42 0.87 9.89
N ASN A 96 -15.87 1.43 8.76
CA ASN A 96 -16.62 0.65 7.77
C ASN A 96 -15.75 0.12 6.63
N TYR A 97 -14.67 0.81 6.28
CA TYR A 97 -13.85 0.50 5.10
C TYR A 97 -12.33 0.68 5.35
N PRO A 98 -11.76 0.10 6.43
CA PRO A 98 -10.35 0.31 6.80
C PRO A 98 -9.38 -0.11 5.68
N GLU A 99 -9.72 -1.16 4.96
CA GLU A 99 -8.94 -1.66 3.81
C GLU A 99 -8.78 -0.58 2.74
N LYS A 100 -9.91 0.03 2.33
CA LYS A 100 -9.92 1.11 1.33
C LYS A 100 -9.17 2.34 1.81
N MET A 101 -9.18 2.63 3.11
CA MET A 101 -8.47 3.78 3.66
C MET A 101 -6.95 3.66 3.44
N LEU A 102 -6.38 2.47 3.69
CA LEU A 102 -4.97 2.18 3.44
C LEU A 102 -4.66 2.07 1.95
N GLU A 103 -5.51 1.38 1.18
CA GLU A 103 -5.35 1.27 -0.27
C GLU A 103 -5.28 2.65 -0.94
N LEU A 104 -6.17 3.57 -0.58
CA LEU A 104 -6.18 4.93 -1.14
C LEU A 104 -4.91 5.69 -0.78
N ALA A 105 -4.43 5.56 0.46
CA ALA A 105 -3.19 6.19 0.90
C ALA A 105 -1.98 5.68 0.12
N ILE A 106 -1.83 4.36 0.02
CA ILE A 106 -0.70 3.70 -0.68
C ILE A 106 -0.77 3.95 -2.18
N LYS A 107 -1.96 3.84 -2.79
CA LYS A 107 -2.18 4.14 -4.21
C LYS A 107 -1.80 5.58 -4.56
N GLY A 108 -2.06 6.53 -3.66
CA GLY A 108 -1.65 7.92 -3.83
C GLY A 108 -0.14 8.13 -3.88
N MET A 109 0.64 7.22 -3.29
CA MET A 109 2.11 7.27 -3.23
C MET A 109 2.81 6.50 -4.36
N LEU A 110 2.04 5.84 -5.24
CA LEU A 110 2.55 5.10 -6.41
C LEU A 110 2.47 5.97 -7.68
N PRO A 111 3.33 5.69 -8.70
CA PRO A 111 3.28 6.40 -9.98
C PRO A 111 1.94 6.16 -10.70
N LYS A 112 1.38 7.19 -11.32
CA LYS A 112 0.06 7.14 -11.99
C LYS A 112 0.15 6.64 -13.43
N ASN A 113 0.88 5.54 -13.67
CA ASN A 113 1.05 4.92 -14.97
C ASN A 113 0.60 3.44 -14.95
N SER A 114 0.70 2.75 -16.09
CA SER A 114 0.36 1.32 -16.20
C SER A 114 1.15 0.46 -15.22
N LEU A 115 2.46 0.72 -15.11
CA LEU A 115 3.35 0.01 -14.19
C LEU A 115 2.94 0.20 -12.72
N GLY A 116 2.61 1.42 -12.30
CA GLY A 116 2.14 1.70 -10.94
C GLY A 116 0.80 1.04 -10.62
N ARG A 117 -0.11 0.93 -11.61
CA ARG A 117 -1.34 0.15 -11.47
C ARG A 117 -1.04 -1.35 -11.29
N GLN A 118 -0.02 -1.87 -11.96
CA GLN A 118 0.43 -3.25 -11.79
C GLN A 118 1.06 -3.46 -10.41
N MET A 119 1.94 -2.56 -9.96
CA MET A 119 2.53 -2.59 -8.62
C MET A 119 1.46 -2.59 -7.52
N PHE A 120 0.42 -1.77 -7.68
CA PHE A 120 -0.69 -1.67 -6.73
C PHE A 120 -1.45 -3.01 -6.56
N LYS A 121 -1.57 -3.83 -7.61
CA LYS A 121 -2.25 -5.13 -7.54
C LYS A 121 -1.55 -6.15 -6.62
N LYS A 122 -0.30 -5.89 -6.22
CA LYS A 122 0.46 -6.75 -5.30
C LYS A 122 0.21 -6.42 -3.82
N LEU A 123 -0.56 -5.37 -3.55
CA LEU A 123 -1.00 -5.00 -2.22
C LEU A 123 -2.25 -5.80 -1.86
N HIS A 124 -2.23 -6.43 -0.69
CA HIS A 124 -3.38 -7.11 -0.10
C HIS A 124 -3.61 -6.52 1.29
N VAL A 125 -4.82 -6.04 1.58
CA VAL A 125 -5.13 -5.39 2.86
C VAL A 125 -6.31 -6.11 3.50
N TYR A 126 -6.17 -6.44 4.78
CA TYR A 126 -7.19 -7.12 5.57
C TYR A 126 -7.52 -6.33 6.83
N ALA A 127 -8.82 -6.22 7.15
CA ALA A 127 -9.28 -5.55 8.36
C ALA A 127 -8.83 -6.24 9.66
N GLY A 128 -8.75 -7.59 9.64
CA GLY A 128 -8.37 -8.43 10.78
C GLY A 128 -6.92 -8.93 10.71
N SER A 129 -6.56 -9.82 11.63
CA SER A 129 -5.21 -10.40 11.75
C SER A 129 -4.93 -11.55 10.78
N GLU A 130 -5.96 -12.10 10.14
CA GLU A 130 -5.85 -13.28 9.28
C GLU A 130 -5.81 -12.89 7.80
N HIS A 131 -5.06 -13.68 7.03
CA HIS A 131 -5.00 -13.59 5.57
C HIS A 131 -5.00 -15.00 4.93
N PRO A 132 -5.64 -15.18 3.76
CA PRO A 132 -5.70 -16.48 3.07
C PRO A 132 -4.38 -16.91 2.41
N HIS A 133 -3.36 -16.04 2.36
CA HIS A 133 -2.14 -16.22 1.57
C HIS A 133 -1.05 -17.08 2.24
N GLN A 134 -1.39 -18.03 3.11
CA GLN A 134 -0.40 -18.86 3.81
C GLN A 134 0.47 -19.70 2.86
N ALA A 135 -0.08 -20.14 1.73
CA ALA A 135 0.64 -20.93 0.73
C ALA A 135 1.86 -20.19 0.13
N GLN A 136 1.87 -18.86 0.18
CA GLN A 136 2.96 -18.02 -0.35
C GLN A 136 4.12 -17.84 0.63
N LYS A 137 4.01 -18.39 1.85
CA LYS A 137 5.02 -18.31 2.93
C LYS A 137 5.57 -16.89 3.14
N PRO A 138 4.71 -15.93 3.51
CA PRO A 138 5.15 -14.55 3.70
C PRO A 138 6.14 -14.40 4.87
N GLU A 139 7.12 -13.51 4.70
CA GLU A 139 8.06 -13.09 5.73
C GLU A 139 7.47 -11.91 6.52
N VAL A 140 7.66 -11.87 7.85
CA VAL A 140 7.25 -10.72 8.66
C VAL A 140 8.19 -9.56 8.37
N TYR A 141 7.64 -8.38 8.06
CA TYR A 141 8.41 -7.17 7.82
C TYR A 141 8.11 -6.12 8.90
N GLU A 142 9.15 -5.74 9.64
CA GLU A 142 9.09 -4.65 10.62
C GLU A 142 9.38 -3.31 9.95
N LEU A 143 8.58 -2.29 10.29
CA LEU A 143 8.73 -0.94 9.78
C LEU A 143 10.03 -0.30 10.29
N ARG A 144 10.73 0.43 9.42
CA ARG A 144 12.04 1.01 9.74
C ARG A 144 11.96 2.40 10.39
N GLY A 145 10.84 3.13 10.29
CA GLY A 145 10.55 4.36 11.06
C GLY A 145 9.70 5.43 10.38
#